data_AF-A0A0D3JBL7-F1
#
_entry.id   AF-A0A0D3JBL7-F1
#
_cell.length_a   1.000
_cell.length_b   1.000
_cell.length_c   1.000
_cell.angle_alpha   90.00
_cell.angle_beta   90.00
_cell.angle_gamma   90.00
#
_symmetry.space_group_name_H-M   'P 1'
#
loop_
_entity.id
_entity.type
_entity.pdbx_description
1 polymer ?
#
loop_
_entity_poly.entity_id
_entity_poly.type
_entity_poly.pdbx_seq_one_letter_code
_entity_poly.pdbx_strand_id
1 'polypeptide(L)'
;MRGCLRLARTAATRSRQPLLSTRAPALLASHALPAAAAAPLLRRRCSSAALPDGPPQPAPTRQNLFEVARELPKYGVGSKVFRSGWTRNGYDPNEHHWQITRVELWTKGDEEQFQRGKAWGVLTWKGVTEAGERRVRTPLKKEWVHLRDAQAGRANSAA
;
A
#
# COMPACT_ATOMS: atom_id res chain seq x y z
N MET A 1 12.64 -16.04 51.91
CA MET A 1 13.79 -15.23 52.36
C MET A 1 14.24 -14.37 51.17
N ARG A 2 13.89 -13.08 51.17
CA ARG A 2 14.81 -11.93 51.40
C ARG A 2 15.97 -11.89 50.39
N GLY A 3 15.96 -10.87 49.54
CA GLY A 3 17.07 -10.55 48.64
C GLY A 3 16.86 -9.23 47.90
N CYS A 4 16.55 -8.16 48.64
CA CYS A 4 16.68 -6.77 48.16
C CYS A 4 18.14 -6.49 47.77
N LEU A 5 18.36 -5.71 46.71
CA LEU A 5 19.41 -4.68 46.69
C LEU A 5 19.10 -3.66 45.59
N ARG A 6 18.62 -2.49 46.05
CA ARG A 6 18.64 -1.23 45.30
C ARG A 6 20.08 -0.75 45.27
N LEU A 7 20.50 -0.12 44.17
CA LEU A 7 21.41 1.01 44.27
C LEU A 7 21.14 2.01 43.14
N ALA A 8 20.68 3.19 43.56
CA ALA A 8 20.59 4.41 42.80
C ALA A 8 21.98 4.96 42.45
N ARG A 9 22.06 5.82 41.42
CA ARG A 9 23.06 6.90 41.30
C ARG A 9 22.72 7.80 40.10
N THR A 10 22.13 8.97 40.34
CA THR A 10 22.75 10.31 40.51
C THR A 10 22.85 11.10 39.21
N ALA A 11 22.26 12.30 39.28
CA ALA A 11 22.16 13.34 38.27
C ALA A 11 23.50 13.92 37.81
N ALA A 12 23.50 14.51 36.61
CA ALA A 12 24.47 15.53 36.22
C ALA A 12 23.78 16.60 35.37
N THR A 13 23.58 17.77 35.98
CA THR A 13 23.23 19.05 35.38
C THR A 13 24.51 19.75 34.90
N ARG A 14 24.50 20.32 33.68
CA ARG A 14 25.46 21.36 33.25
C ARG A 14 24.81 22.13 32.09
N SER A 15 24.20 23.29 32.30
CA SER A 15 24.74 24.61 32.64
C SER A 15 25.47 25.31 31.48
N ARG A 16 24.90 26.49 31.15
CA ARG A 16 25.48 27.73 30.60
C ARG A 16 25.51 27.95 29.08
N GLN A 17 24.67 28.92 28.71
CA GLN A 17 24.65 29.81 27.55
C GLN A 17 25.93 30.69 27.45
N PRO A 18 25.90 31.89 26.82
CA PRO A 18 25.53 32.30 25.44
C PRO A 18 26.76 32.98 24.79
N LEU A 19 26.77 33.36 23.50
CA LEU A 19 27.50 34.57 23.08
C LEU A 19 26.92 35.19 21.81
N LEU A 20 26.71 36.50 21.91
CA LEU A 20 26.24 37.43 20.90
C LEU A 20 27.22 37.53 19.72
N SER A 21 26.70 37.76 18.52
CA SER A 21 27.48 38.28 17.40
C SER A 21 26.92 39.62 16.95
N THR A 22 27.84 40.46 16.49
CA THR A 22 27.84 41.92 16.51
C THR A 22 27.19 42.55 15.26
N ARG A 23 26.46 43.67 15.48
CA ARG A 23 26.35 44.95 14.72
C ARG A 23 27.19 45.07 13.41
N ALA A 24 26.84 45.79 12.33
CA ALA A 24 26.02 46.99 12.02
C ALA A 24 26.03 47.17 10.46
N PRO A 25 25.92 48.39 9.85
CA PRO A 25 24.74 49.23 9.61
C PRO A 25 24.44 49.54 8.11
N ALA A 26 23.29 50.20 7.90
CA ALA A 26 22.96 51.26 6.92
C ALA A 26 23.19 51.06 5.40
N LEU A 27 22.13 51.28 4.60
CA LEU A 27 22.05 52.41 3.66
C LEU A 27 20.69 52.48 2.94
N LEU A 28 20.25 53.72 2.72
CA LEU A 28 19.06 54.16 2.00
C LEU A 28 19.01 53.63 0.57
N ALA A 29 17.81 53.30 0.08
CA ALA A 29 17.47 53.48 -1.33
C ALA A 29 15.94 53.62 -1.50
N SER A 30 15.50 54.88 -1.58
CA SER A 30 14.20 55.26 -2.15
C SER A 30 14.13 54.84 -3.60
N HIS A 31 13.15 54.03 -4.02
CA HIS A 31 12.71 54.02 -5.42
C HIS A 31 11.19 53.78 -5.52
N ALA A 32 10.61 54.57 -6.42
CA ALA A 32 9.21 54.84 -6.69
C ALA A 32 8.31 53.60 -6.93
N LEU A 33 7.03 53.75 -6.58
CA LEU A 33 5.95 52.90 -7.09
C LEU A 33 5.68 53.23 -8.57
N PRO A 34 5.66 52.22 -9.46
CA PRO A 34 4.87 52.29 -10.68
C PRO A 34 3.54 51.54 -10.52
N ALA A 35 2.58 52.06 -11.28
CA ALA A 35 1.18 51.76 -11.25
C ALA A 35 0.80 50.38 -11.81
N ALA A 36 -0.43 50.01 -11.47
CA ALA A 36 -1.25 48.93 -11.99
C ALA A 36 -0.90 48.44 -13.42
N ALA A 37 -0.68 47.13 -13.53
CA ALA A 37 -0.85 46.40 -14.78
C ALA A 37 -1.71 45.16 -14.50
N ALA A 38 -2.88 45.13 -15.13
CA ALA A 38 -3.88 44.07 -15.03
C ALA A 38 -3.31 42.72 -15.49
N ALA A 39 -3.34 41.72 -14.61
CA ALA A 39 -3.07 40.34 -15.01
C ALA A 39 -4.30 39.81 -15.78
N PRO A 40 -4.16 39.35 -17.04
CA PRO A 40 -5.23 38.64 -17.70
C PRO A 40 -5.46 37.34 -16.92
N LEU A 41 -6.67 37.17 -16.39
CA LEU A 41 -7.13 35.90 -15.86
C LEU A 41 -6.98 34.87 -16.97
N LEU A 42 -5.95 34.03 -16.92
CA LEU A 42 -5.91 32.80 -17.68
C LEU A 42 -7.11 32.00 -17.21
N ARG A 43 -8.22 32.10 -17.96
CA ARG A 43 -9.35 31.18 -17.88
C ARG A 43 -8.78 29.80 -18.17
N ARG A 44 -8.45 29.10 -17.09
CA ARG A 44 -8.06 27.70 -17.10
C ARG A 44 -9.18 26.97 -17.82
N ARG A 45 -8.91 26.56 -19.06
CA ARG A 45 -9.82 25.80 -19.89
C ARG A 45 -10.00 24.47 -19.16
N CYS A 46 -11.09 24.35 -18.39
CA CYS A 46 -11.51 23.08 -17.83
C CYS A 46 -11.87 22.19 -19.00
N SER A 47 -10.91 21.43 -19.52
CA SER A 47 -11.20 20.31 -20.39
C SER A 47 -12.04 19.34 -19.57
N SER A 48 -13.35 19.40 -19.80
CA SER A 48 -14.31 18.39 -19.37
C SER A 48 -13.96 17.12 -20.14
N ALA A 49 -12.99 16.35 -19.64
CA ALA A 49 -12.81 14.98 -20.06
C ALA A 49 -14.04 14.24 -19.54
N ALA A 50 -14.95 13.90 -20.45
CA ALA A 50 -16.11 13.07 -20.17
C ALA A 50 -15.65 11.83 -19.39
N LEU A 51 -16.19 11.70 -18.18
CA LEU A 51 -16.03 10.51 -17.35
C LEU A 51 -16.60 9.33 -18.13
N PRO A 52 -15.98 8.14 -18.08
CA PRO A 52 -16.57 6.95 -18.69
C PRO A 52 -17.94 6.69 -18.04
N ASP A 53 -19.00 6.62 -18.83
CA ASP A 53 -20.40 6.26 -18.48
C ASP A 53 -20.56 4.81 -17.95
N GLY A 54 -19.52 4.25 -17.33
CA GLY A 54 -19.60 2.99 -16.62
C GLY A 54 -20.07 3.21 -15.19
N PRO A 55 -20.80 2.25 -14.58
CA PRO A 55 -20.99 2.27 -13.14
C PRO A 55 -19.61 2.44 -12.48
N PRO A 56 -19.48 3.28 -11.43
CA PRO A 56 -18.22 3.47 -10.74
C PRO A 56 -17.72 2.09 -10.37
N GLN A 57 -16.59 1.66 -10.96
CA GLN A 57 -15.99 0.40 -10.57
C GLN A 57 -15.78 0.51 -9.06
N PRO A 58 -16.39 -0.38 -8.26
CA PRO A 58 -16.30 -0.28 -6.81
C PRO A 58 -14.81 -0.21 -6.49
N ALA A 59 -14.40 0.86 -5.79
CA ALA A 59 -13.02 1.01 -5.37
C ALA A 59 -12.61 -0.31 -4.73
N PRO A 60 -11.48 -0.94 -5.14
CA PRO A 60 -11.14 -2.27 -4.68
C PRO A 60 -11.12 -2.24 -3.16
N THR A 61 -12.08 -2.92 -2.54
CA THR A 61 -12.16 -3.00 -1.09
C THR A 61 -10.85 -3.57 -0.61
N ARG A 62 -10.22 -2.91 0.36
CA ARG A 62 -8.94 -3.34 0.92
C ARG A 62 -9.14 -4.65 1.68
N GLN A 63 -8.96 -5.78 0.99
CA GLN A 63 -9.14 -7.13 1.52
C GLN A 63 -7.81 -7.82 1.81
N ASN A 64 -7.82 -8.66 2.83
CA ASN A 64 -6.77 -9.62 3.16
C ASN A 64 -6.79 -10.79 2.15
N LEU A 65 -5.67 -11.49 1.99
CA LEU A 65 -5.58 -12.67 1.14
C LEU A 65 -6.63 -13.73 1.49
N PHE A 66 -6.90 -13.94 2.78
CA PHE A 66 -7.90 -14.93 3.22
C PHE A 66 -9.34 -14.47 2.95
N GLU A 67 -9.58 -13.16 2.97
CA GLU A 67 -10.88 -12.59 2.58
C GLU A 67 -11.10 -12.77 1.08
N VAL A 68 -10.07 -12.53 0.25
CA VAL A 68 -10.14 -12.81 -1.20
C VAL A 68 -10.30 -14.31 -1.46
N ALA A 69 -9.57 -15.15 -0.75
CA ALA A 69 -9.64 -16.60 -0.90
C ALA A 69 -11.03 -17.16 -0.61
N ARG A 70 -11.76 -16.62 0.38
CA ARG A 70 -13.11 -17.09 0.73
C ARG A 70 -14.15 -16.81 -0.37
N GLU A 71 -13.94 -15.76 -1.16
CA GLU A 71 -14.82 -15.38 -2.26
C GLU A 71 -14.62 -16.28 -3.48
N LEU A 72 -13.51 -17.03 -3.52
CA LEU A 72 -13.11 -17.89 -4.61
C LEU A 72 -13.44 -19.37 -4.33
N PRO A 73 -13.71 -20.15 -5.38
CA PRO A 73 -13.90 -21.59 -5.21
C PRO A 73 -12.63 -22.26 -4.66
N LYS A 74 -12.80 -23.26 -3.78
CA LYS A 74 -11.69 -24.01 -3.16
C LYS A 74 -10.65 -23.11 -2.49
N TYR A 75 -11.09 -22.03 -1.84
CA TYR A 75 -10.21 -21.04 -1.19
C TYR A 75 -9.19 -20.38 -2.15
N GLY A 76 -9.52 -20.29 -3.44
CA GLY A 76 -8.65 -19.67 -4.44
C GLY A 76 -7.45 -20.51 -4.88
N VAL A 77 -7.42 -21.83 -4.60
CA VAL A 77 -6.36 -22.71 -5.10
C VAL A 77 -6.39 -22.73 -6.64
N GLY A 78 -5.24 -22.43 -7.25
CA GLY A 78 -5.06 -22.26 -8.69
C GLY A 78 -5.29 -20.83 -9.19
N SER A 79 -5.89 -19.96 -8.38
CA SER A 79 -6.14 -18.57 -8.74
C SER A 79 -4.89 -17.71 -8.60
N LYS A 80 -4.79 -16.69 -9.47
CA LYS A 80 -3.76 -15.66 -9.40
C LYS A 80 -4.21 -14.52 -8.50
N VAL A 81 -3.32 -14.10 -7.61
CA VAL A 81 -3.54 -12.96 -6.72
C VAL A 81 -2.38 -12.00 -6.78
N PHE A 82 -2.70 -10.74 -6.57
CA PHE A 82 -1.81 -9.61 -6.72
C PHE A 82 -1.94 -8.68 -5.53
N ARG A 83 -0.89 -7.91 -5.24
CA ARG A 83 -0.92 -6.87 -4.21
C ARG A 83 -1.12 -5.51 -4.85
N SER A 84 -2.22 -4.82 -4.57
CA SER A 84 -2.48 -3.48 -5.09
C SER A 84 -1.37 -2.46 -4.77
N GLY A 85 -0.64 -2.66 -3.66
CA GLY A 85 0.55 -1.86 -3.33
C GLY A 85 1.70 -2.00 -4.33
N TRP A 86 1.77 -3.10 -5.08
CA TRP A 86 2.76 -3.30 -6.14
C TRP A 86 2.45 -2.47 -7.39
N THR A 87 1.17 -2.27 -7.74
CA THR A 87 0.79 -1.36 -8.84
C THR A 87 1.27 0.06 -8.57
N ARG A 88 1.18 0.53 -7.32
CA ARG A 88 1.68 1.87 -6.94
C ARG A 88 3.20 2.03 -7.18
N ASN A 89 3.94 0.92 -7.16
CA ASN A 89 5.37 0.89 -7.42
C ASN A 89 5.69 0.64 -8.91
N GLY A 90 4.69 0.60 -9.79
CA GLY A 90 4.87 0.37 -11.23
C GLY A 90 5.08 -1.09 -11.62
N TYR A 91 4.69 -2.05 -10.77
CA TYR A 91 4.76 -3.48 -11.12
C TYR A 91 3.48 -3.95 -11.82
N ASP A 92 3.67 -4.60 -12.97
CA ASP A 92 2.59 -5.18 -13.76
C ASP A 92 2.01 -6.45 -13.12
N PRO A 93 0.68 -6.56 -12.95
CA PRO A 93 0.05 -7.74 -12.37
C PRO A 93 0.25 -9.03 -13.15
N ASN A 94 0.39 -8.94 -14.47
CA ASN A 94 0.60 -10.10 -15.32
C ASN A 94 1.99 -10.73 -15.11
N GLU A 95 2.99 -9.92 -14.76
CA GLU A 95 4.37 -10.36 -14.57
C GLU A 95 4.75 -10.57 -13.09
N HIS A 96 3.96 -10.00 -12.17
CA HIS A 96 4.25 -9.99 -10.73
C HIS A 96 3.05 -10.49 -9.93
N HIS A 97 2.75 -11.79 -9.97
CA HIS A 97 1.60 -12.35 -9.26
C HIS A 97 1.97 -13.59 -8.46
N TRP A 98 1.14 -13.91 -7.47
CA TRP A 98 1.18 -15.18 -6.77
C TRP A 98 0.11 -16.10 -7.33
N GLN A 99 0.44 -17.35 -7.61
CA GLN A 99 -0.53 -18.40 -7.84
C GLN A 99 -0.71 -19.20 -6.56
N ILE A 100 -1.91 -19.21 -5.99
CA ILE A 100 -2.17 -19.89 -4.72
C ILE A 100 -2.19 -21.41 -4.95
N THR A 101 -1.42 -22.16 -4.14
CA THR A 101 -1.39 -23.64 -4.19
C THR A 101 -2.10 -24.27 -3.00
N ARG A 102 -1.96 -23.67 -1.82
CA ARG A 102 -2.55 -24.18 -0.57
C ARG A 102 -2.90 -23.03 0.36
N VAL A 103 -4.03 -23.16 1.06
CA VAL A 103 -4.45 -22.26 2.13
C VAL A 103 -4.79 -23.08 3.36
N GLU A 104 -4.21 -22.72 4.49
CA GLU A 104 -4.50 -23.30 5.81
C GLU A 104 -5.09 -22.18 6.68
N LEU A 105 -6.40 -22.26 6.96
CA LEU A 105 -7.08 -21.33 7.85
C LEU A 105 -7.01 -21.89 9.28
N TRP A 106 -6.76 -21.02 10.26
CA TRP A 106 -6.78 -21.43 11.66
C TRP A 106 -8.20 -21.39 12.20
N THR A 107 -8.78 -22.55 12.44
CA THR A 107 -10.10 -22.71 13.07
C THR A 107 -9.89 -23.02 14.55
N LYS A 108 -9.65 -22.01 15.38
CA LYS A 108 -9.49 -22.22 16.83
C LYS A 108 -10.58 -21.48 17.59
N GLY A 109 -11.59 -22.23 18.02
CA GLY A 109 -12.65 -21.76 18.91
C GLY A 109 -13.70 -20.91 18.20
N ASP A 110 -14.91 -21.01 18.72
CA ASP A 110 -16.19 -20.49 18.24
C ASP A 110 -16.09 -19.12 17.54
N GLU A 111 -16.42 -19.17 16.25
CA GLU A 111 -16.84 -18.10 15.33
C GLU A 111 -15.98 -16.81 15.23
N GLU A 112 -15.94 -16.24 14.02
CA GLU A 112 -15.30 -14.97 13.62
C GLU A 112 -13.79 -14.90 13.28
N GLN A 113 -12.92 -15.84 13.66
CA GLN A 113 -11.47 -15.71 13.37
C GLN A 113 -10.95 -16.36 12.06
N PHE A 114 -11.82 -16.59 11.07
CA PHE A 114 -11.43 -17.10 9.72
C PHE A 114 -10.53 -16.15 8.91
N GLN A 115 -10.10 -15.02 9.48
CA GLN A 115 -9.24 -14.01 8.85
C GLN A 115 -7.74 -14.29 9.02
N ARG A 116 -7.38 -15.40 9.66
CA ARG A 116 -5.99 -15.76 9.99
C ARG A 116 -5.64 -17.17 9.55
N GLY A 117 -4.40 -17.33 9.12
CA GLY A 117 -3.90 -18.60 8.64
C GLY A 117 -2.53 -18.49 7.98
N LYS A 118 -2.21 -19.50 7.18
CA LYS A 118 -1.04 -19.56 6.32
C LYS A 118 -1.48 -19.81 4.90
N ALA A 119 -0.79 -19.20 3.95
CA ALA A 119 -1.00 -19.42 2.54
C ALA A 119 0.33 -19.74 1.88
N TRP A 120 0.29 -20.64 0.91
CA TRP A 120 1.40 -21.03 0.06
C TRP A 120 1.00 -20.81 -1.40
N GLY A 121 2.00 -20.49 -2.20
CA GLY A 121 1.81 -20.29 -3.61
C GLY A 121 3.14 -20.21 -4.33
N VAL A 122 3.05 -20.15 -5.65
CA VAL A 122 4.18 -19.93 -6.53
C VAL A 122 4.23 -18.46 -6.89
N LEU A 123 5.39 -17.83 -6.72
CA LEU A 123 5.60 -16.44 -7.12
C LEU A 123 6.05 -16.40 -8.58
N THR A 124 5.35 -15.59 -9.37
CA THR A 124 5.85 -15.11 -10.66
C THR A 124 6.39 -13.70 -10.45
N TRP A 125 7.66 -13.50 -10.80
CA TRP A 125 8.33 -12.20 -10.68
C TRP A 125 9.01 -11.84 -11.99
N LYS A 126 8.68 -10.67 -12.56
CA LYS A 126 9.14 -10.25 -13.90
C LYS A 126 8.88 -11.30 -14.98
N GLY A 127 7.73 -11.98 -14.90
CA GLY A 127 7.36 -13.05 -15.82
C GLY A 127 8.06 -14.40 -15.61
N VAL A 128 8.99 -14.49 -14.65
CA VAL A 128 9.64 -15.76 -14.29
C VAL A 128 8.90 -16.38 -13.10
N THR A 129 8.28 -17.52 -13.33
CA THR A 129 7.62 -18.33 -12.30
C THR A 129 8.67 -19.13 -11.54
N GLU A 130 8.71 -18.98 -10.21
CA GLU A 130 9.58 -19.79 -9.36
C GLU A 130 9.20 -21.28 -9.43
N ALA A 131 10.17 -22.18 -9.36
CA ALA A 131 9.91 -23.61 -9.52
C ALA A 131 9.23 -24.26 -8.29
N GLY A 132 9.28 -23.62 -7.12
CA GLY A 132 8.82 -24.18 -5.86
C GLY A 132 7.68 -23.40 -5.23
N GLU A 133 6.79 -24.10 -4.54
CA GLU A 133 5.83 -23.43 -3.67
C GLU A 133 6.53 -22.77 -2.49
N ARG A 134 6.12 -21.56 -2.15
CA ARG A 134 6.64 -20.81 -1.02
C ARG A 134 5.49 -20.23 -0.21
N ARG A 135 5.74 -20.05 1.09
CA ARG A 135 4.84 -19.31 1.96
C ARG A 135 4.69 -17.86 1.48
N VAL A 136 3.45 -17.45 1.24
CA VAL A 136 3.11 -16.08 0.88
C VAL A 136 3.44 -15.16 2.06
N ARG A 137 4.19 -14.09 1.78
CA ARG A 137 4.58 -13.11 2.79
C ARG A 137 3.44 -12.13 3.05
N THR A 138 3.27 -11.76 4.32
CA THR A 138 2.30 -10.75 4.75
C THR A 138 0.87 -10.97 4.20
N PRO A 139 0.29 -12.19 4.32
CA PRO A 139 -1.03 -12.47 3.76
C PRO A 139 -2.11 -11.58 4.38
N LEU A 140 -1.93 -11.20 5.65
CA LEU A 140 -2.88 -10.39 6.43
C LEU A 140 -3.05 -8.94 5.98
N LYS A 141 -2.20 -8.43 5.09
CA LYS A 141 -2.31 -7.03 4.64
C LYS A 141 -3.55 -6.84 3.79
N LYS A 142 -4.24 -5.72 4.00
CA LYS A 142 -5.46 -5.36 3.27
C LYS A 142 -5.16 -4.72 1.91
N GLU A 143 -4.42 -5.43 1.07
CA GLU A 143 -4.00 -4.97 -0.25
C GLU A 143 -4.04 -6.08 -1.30
N TRP A 144 -4.70 -7.20 -1.01
CA TRP A 144 -4.79 -8.32 -1.95
C TRP A 144 -5.97 -8.15 -2.89
N VAL A 145 -5.75 -8.53 -4.14
CA VAL A 145 -6.74 -8.52 -5.21
C VAL A 145 -6.57 -9.79 -6.04
N HIS A 146 -7.70 -10.42 -6.38
CA HIS A 146 -7.71 -11.55 -7.30
C HIS A 146 -7.59 -11.07 -8.74
N LEU A 147 -6.64 -11.61 -9.48
CA LEU A 147 -6.53 -11.40 -10.92
C LEU A 147 -7.47 -12.38 -11.61
N ARG A 148 -8.54 -11.85 -12.22
CA ARG A 148 -9.38 -12.66 -13.10
C ARG A 148 -8.54 -13.01 -14.34
N ASP A 149 -8.12 -14.25 -14.44
CA ASP A 149 -7.64 -14.78 -15.71
C ASP A 149 -8.77 -14.61 -16.74
N ALA A 150 -8.52 -13.83 -17.80
CA ALA A 150 -9.47 -13.61 -18.89
C ALA A 150 -9.89 -14.91 -19.62
N GLN A 151 -9.33 -16.06 -19.23
CA GLN A 151 -9.58 -17.37 -19.81
C GLN A 151 -10.96 -17.95 -19.45
N ALA A 152 -11.65 -17.44 -18.42
CA ALA A 152 -12.97 -17.95 -18.03
C ALA A 152 -14.11 -17.63 -19.03
N GLY A 153 -13.87 -16.74 -20.01
CA GLY A 153 -14.84 -16.41 -21.07
C GLY A 153 -14.75 -17.28 -22.34
N ARG A 154 -13.75 -18.16 -22.47
CA ARG A 154 -13.57 -18.99 -23.68
C ARG A 154 -14.21 -20.38 -23.61
N ALA A 155 -14.73 -20.80 -22.46
CA ALA A 155 -15.26 -22.15 -22.28
C ALA A 155 -16.76 -22.31 -22.65
N ASN A 156 -17.42 -21.30 -23.23
CA ASN A 156 -18.86 -21.34 -23.50
C ASN A 156 -19.25 -21.00 -24.96
N SER A 157 -18.36 -21.24 -25.93
CA SER A 157 -18.61 -20.99 -27.36
C SER A 157 -18.37 -22.21 -28.25
N ALA A 158 -18.55 -23.40 -27.70
CA ALA A 158 -18.52 -24.66 -28.46
C ALA A 158 -19.71 -25.53 -28.04
N ALA A 159 -20.87 -25.23 -28.60
CA ALA A 159 -22.00 -26.13 -28.75
C ALA A 159 -22.80 -25.68 -29.97
#